data_AF-A0A7K2QDH3-F1
#
_entry.id   AF-A0A7K2QDH3-F1
#
_cell.length_a   1.000
_cell.length_b   1.000
_cell.length_c   1.000
_cell.angle_alpha   90.00
_cell.angle_beta   90.00
_cell.angle_gamma   90.00
#
_symmetry.space_group_name_H-M   'P 1'
#
loop_
_entity.id
_entity.type
_entity.pdbx_description
1 polymer ?
#
loop_
_entity_poly.entity_id
_entity_poly.type
_entity_poly.pdbx_seq_one_letter_code
_entity_poly.pdbx_strand_id
1 'polypeptide(L)'
;FLTLRFAEPAAGWVAEQAARSGWFTASAHWLGAVFPPDGAPSAYAASPWRKAKGGLWDVGPHALSVLIPVLGDVTSVSATRGPSDVVQLALRHASGAASTAVLSLGAPTAAAGVGLELRGAEGVFSLPDWTDVPGAYGRALDALLTAARTGVADPRDARFAARLTEILAEAESQLPQ
;
A
#
# COMPACT_ATOMS: atom_id res chain seq x y z
N PHE A 1 -4.14 8.51 -1.50
CA PHE A 1 -3.17 7.44 -1.18
C PHE A 1 -3.57 6.61 0.03
N LEU A 2 -4.03 7.18 1.14
CA LEU A 2 -4.27 6.37 2.36
C LEU A 2 -5.74 5.97 2.57
N THR A 3 -6.63 6.12 1.58
CA THR A 3 -8.08 5.89 1.74
C THR A 3 -8.41 4.50 2.29
N LEU A 4 -7.70 3.45 1.87
CA LEU A 4 -7.83 2.09 2.41
C LEU A 4 -7.66 2.05 3.93
N ARG A 5 -6.76 2.86 4.49
CA ARG A 5 -6.52 2.95 5.93
C ARG A 5 -7.66 3.61 6.71
N PHE A 6 -8.69 4.10 6.03
CA PHE A 6 -9.93 4.60 6.60
C PHE A 6 -11.12 3.72 6.22
N ALA A 7 -10.94 2.65 5.44
CA ALA A 7 -12.02 1.74 5.08
C ALA A 7 -12.16 0.65 6.14
N GLU A 8 -13.37 0.36 6.60
CA GLU A 8 -13.62 -0.86 7.38
C GLU A 8 -13.95 -2.03 6.44
N PRO A 9 -13.59 -3.27 6.81
CA PRO A 9 -12.90 -3.69 8.05
C PRO A 9 -11.37 -3.48 8.06
N ALA A 10 -10.77 -2.96 6.98
CA ALA A 10 -9.32 -2.87 6.84
C ALA A 10 -8.65 -2.00 7.91
N ALA A 11 -9.23 -0.86 8.28
CA ALA A 11 -8.67 0.05 9.27
C ALA A 11 -8.61 -0.60 10.66
N GLY A 12 -9.70 -1.21 11.11
CA GLY A 12 -9.75 -1.98 12.36
C GLY A 12 -8.79 -3.16 12.34
N TRP A 13 -8.74 -3.91 11.23
CA TRP A 13 -7.82 -5.02 11.06
C TRP A 13 -6.36 -4.60 11.21
N VAL A 14 -5.94 -3.49 10.58
CA VAL A 14 -4.55 -3.03 10.74
C VAL A 14 -4.26 -2.58 12.17
N ALA A 15 -5.20 -1.91 12.85
CA ALA A 15 -5.03 -1.53 14.25
C ALA A 15 -4.85 -2.78 15.15
N GLU A 16 -5.63 -3.84 14.90
CA GLU A 16 -5.50 -5.11 15.60
C GLU A 16 -4.14 -5.76 15.36
N GLN A 17 -3.68 -5.85 14.10
CA GLN A 17 -2.40 -6.50 13.80
C GLN A 17 -1.19 -5.69 14.29
N ALA A 18 -1.29 -4.35 14.32
CA ALA A 18 -0.28 -3.46 14.87
C ALA A 18 -0.14 -3.56 16.39
N ALA A 19 -1.17 -4.03 17.10
CA ALA A 19 -1.12 -4.29 18.53
C ALA A 19 -0.47 -5.65 18.87
N ARG A 20 -0.12 -6.45 17.86
CA ARG A 20 0.50 -7.77 18.00
C ARG A 20 2.00 -7.70 17.72
N SER A 21 2.71 -8.74 18.16
CA SER A 21 4.15 -8.89 17.94
C SER A 21 4.47 -10.27 17.35
N GLY A 22 5.74 -10.54 17.09
CA GLY A 22 6.17 -11.85 16.57
C GLY A 22 5.90 -12.07 15.08
N TRP A 23 5.69 -10.99 14.31
CA TRP A 23 5.62 -11.06 12.84
C TRP A 23 6.98 -11.46 12.26
N PHE A 24 6.99 -12.49 11.43
CA PHE A 24 8.19 -13.00 10.76
C PHE A 24 8.32 -12.43 9.35
N THR A 25 7.22 -12.47 8.57
CA THR A 25 7.23 -11.98 7.19
C THR A 25 5.85 -11.51 6.73
N ALA A 26 5.80 -10.78 5.61
CA ALA A 26 4.56 -10.46 4.93
C ALA A 26 4.71 -10.45 3.42
N SER A 27 3.62 -10.75 2.70
CA SER A 27 3.57 -10.66 1.24
C SER A 27 2.34 -9.87 0.81
N ALA A 28 2.55 -8.87 -0.02
CA ALA A 28 1.53 -7.96 -0.52
C ALA A 28 1.47 -7.98 -2.06
N HIS A 29 0.28 -7.77 -2.61
CA HIS A 29 0.10 -7.41 -4.00
C HIS A 29 -1.00 -6.37 -4.16
N TRP A 30 -0.76 -5.39 -5.02
CA TRP A 30 -1.75 -4.44 -5.51
C TRP A 30 -1.62 -4.40 -7.03
N LEU A 31 -2.50 -5.14 -7.69
CA LEU A 31 -2.50 -5.35 -9.13
C LEU A 31 -3.77 -4.73 -9.71
N GLY A 32 -3.64 -3.52 -10.24
CA GLY A 32 -4.70 -2.81 -10.94
C GLY A 32 -4.75 -3.18 -12.43
N ALA A 33 -5.96 -3.23 -12.97
CA ALA A 33 -6.23 -3.29 -14.41
C ALA A 33 -6.68 -1.89 -14.92
N VAL A 34 -5.84 -0.87 -14.71
CA VAL A 34 -6.12 0.48 -15.26
C VAL A 34 -5.81 0.51 -16.75
N PHE A 35 -4.69 -0.13 -17.13
CA PHE A 35 -4.20 -0.29 -18.50
C PHE A 35 -3.98 -1.78 -18.81
N PRO A 36 -5.02 -2.63 -18.72
CA PRO A 36 -4.83 -4.06 -18.89
C PRO A 36 -4.36 -4.36 -20.33
N PRO A 37 -3.46 -5.34 -20.52
CA PRO A 37 -3.06 -5.79 -21.86
C PRO A 37 -4.22 -6.46 -22.60
N ASP A 38 -5.21 -6.95 -21.85
CA ASP A 38 -6.46 -7.55 -22.32
C ASP A 38 -7.66 -6.63 -22.02
N GLY A 39 -8.45 -6.33 -23.04
CA GLY A 39 -9.72 -5.62 -22.88
C GLY A 39 -9.61 -4.09 -22.87
N ALA A 40 -10.66 -3.44 -22.35
CA ALA A 40 -10.81 -1.99 -22.39
C ALA A 40 -10.11 -1.33 -21.19
N PRO A 41 -9.40 -0.20 -21.39
CA PRO A 41 -8.85 0.58 -20.29
C PRO A 41 -9.93 1.06 -19.32
N SER A 42 -9.58 1.19 -18.04
CA SER A 42 -10.53 1.66 -17.02
C SER A 42 -10.89 3.15 -17.20
N ALA A 43 -11.89 3.62 -16.44
CA ALA A 43 -12.25 5.05 -16.37
C ALA A 43 -11.07 5.97 -15.94
N TYR A 44 -10.02 5.42 -15.34
CA TYR A 44 -8.84 6.16 -14.90
C TYR A 44 -7.72 6.20 -15.95
N ALA A 45 -7.90 5.55 -17.10
CA ALA A 45 -6.87 5.45 -18.14
C ALA A 45 -6.50 6.79 -18.79
N ALA A 46 -7.38 7.79 -18.71
CA ALA A 46 -7.08 9.14 -19.16
C ALA A 46 -6.07 9.88 -18.26
N SER A 47 -5.67 9.31 -17.12
CA SER A 47 -4.74 9.92 -16.17
C SER A 47 -3.29 9.88 -16.70
N PRO A 48 -2.69 11.04 -17.07
CA PRO A 48 -1.36 11.05 -17.68
C PRO A 48 -0.27 10.63 -16.70
N TRP A 49 -0.41 11.00 -15.42
CA TRP A 49 0.57 10.68 -14.38
C TRP A 49 0.59 9.18 -14.06
N ARG A 50 -0.57 8.50 -14.03
CA ARG A 50 -0.63 7.05 -13.81
C ARG A 50 0.10 6.28 -14.90
N LYS A 51 -0.05 6.72 -16.14
CA LYS A 51 0.67 6.14 -17.27
C LYS A 51 2.18 6.36 -17.17
N ALA A 52 2.61 7.53 -16.70
CA ALA A 52 4.03 7.86 -16.57
C ALA A 52 4.70 7.24 -15.34
N LYS A 53 3.99 7.13 -14.22
CA LYS A 53 4.53 6.72 -12.91
C LYS A 53 4.20 5.28 -12.52
N GLY A 54 3.19 4.66 -13.14
CA GLY A 54 2.85 3.24 -12.99
C GLY A 54 2.45 2.80 -11.59
N GLY A 55 2.42 1.47 -11.39
CA GLY A 55 2.01 0.83 -10.14
C GLY A 55 2.81 1.24 -8.91
N LEU A 56 4.12 1.49 -9.05
CA LEU A 56 4.97 1.90 -7.92
C LEU A 56 4.39 3.12 -7.19
N TRP A 57 4.01 4.16 -7.93
CA TRP A 57 3.54 5.41 -7.34
C TRP A 57 2.04 5.45 -7.06
N ASP A 58 1.21 4.79 -7.87
CA ASP A 58 -0.24 4.80 -7.65
C ASP A 58 -0.65 3.87 -6.51
N VAL A 59 -0.10 2.64 -6.47
CA VAL A 59 -0.53 1.62 -5.52
C VAL A 59 0.52 1.21 -4.48
N GLY A 60 1.80 1.55 -4.67
CA GLY A 60 2.83 1.38 -3.64
C GLY A 60 2.50 2.04 -2.30
N PRO A 61 1.94 3.28 -2.25
CA PRO A 61 1.52 3.88 -1.00
C PRO A 61 0.49 3.04 -0.23
N HIS A 62 -0.41 2.32 -0.92
CA HIS A 62 -1.40 1.47 -0.27
C HIS A 62 -0.73 0.30 0.47
N ALA A 63 0.17 -0.42 -0.22
CA ALA A 63 0.90 -1.54 0.38
C ALA A 63 1.72 -1.10 1.60
N LEU A 64 2.55 -0.07 1.44
CA LEU A 64 3.40 0.45 2.52
C LEU A 64 2.57 0.99 3.69
N SER A 65 1.41 1.60 3.41
CA SER A 65 0.54 2.12 4.46
C SER A 65 0.00 1.03 5.38
N VAL A 66 -0.13 -0.22 4.91
CA VAL A 66 -0.54 -1.35 5.74
C VAL A 66 0.66 -1.97 6.45
N LEU A 67 1.76 -2.19 5.72
CA LEU A 67 2.95 -2.88 6.23
C LEU A 67 3.64 -2.11 7.37
N ILE A 68 3.85 -0.80 7.23
CA ILE A 68 4.68 -0.03 8.17
C ILE A 68 4.10 -0.01 9.59
N PRO A 69 2.79 0.23 9.80
CA PRO A 69 2.27 0.25 11.17
C PRO A 69 2.27 -1.13 11.86
N VAL A 70 2.34 -2.23 11.10
CA VAL A 70 2.37 -3.60 11.64
C VAL A 70 3.79 -4.11 11.86
N LEU A 71 4.68 -3.86 10.89
CA LEU A 71 6.04 -4.41 10.87
C LEU A 71 7.09 -3.39 11.32
N GLY A 72 6.73 -2.13 11.52
CA GLY A 72 7.65 -1.02 11.78
C GLY A 72 8.16 -0.37 10.49
N ASP A 73 8.87 0.76 10.65
CA ASP A 73 9.41 1.53 9.53
C ASP A 73 10.33 0.67 8.64
N VAL A 74 10.35 0.98 7.35
CA VAL A 74 11.22 0.32 6.38
C VAL A 74 12.64 0.83 6.57
N THR A 75 13.58 -0.07 6.84
CA THR A 75 15.00 0.23 7.04
C THR A 75 15.84 0.04 5.78
N SER A 76 15.35 -0.75 4.82
CA SER A 76 15.95 -0.88 3.48
C SER A 76 14.92 -1.37 2.47
N VAL A 77 15.02 -0.92 1.22
CA VAL A 77 14.22 -1.40 0.09
C VAL A 77 15.10 -1.89 -1.03
N SER A 78 14.70 -2.97 -1.68
CA SER A 78 15.22 -3.41 -2.98
C SER A 78 14.08 -3.49 -3.99
N ALA A 79 14.27 -2.95 -5.19
CA ALA A 79 13.24 -2.90 -6.22
C ALA A 79 13.71 -3.51 -7.55
N THR A 80 12.81 -4.24 -8.21
CA THR A 80 13.06 -4.81 -9.54
C THR A 80 11.85 -4.61 -10.45
N ARG A 81 12.10 -4.51 -11.76
CA ARG A 81 11.03 -4.51 -12.77
C ARG A 81 10.61 -5.92 -13.12
N GLY A 82 9.30 -6.12 -13.27
CA GLY A 82 8.69 -7.26 -13.93
C GLY A 82 8.21 -6.90 -15.34
N PRO A 83 7.33 -7.72 -15.95
CA PRO A 83 6.70 -7.40 -17.23
C PRO A 83 5.78 -6.18 -17.10
N SER A 84 5.56 -5.45 -18.20
CA SER A 84 4.70 -4.25 -18.21
C SER A 84 5.19 -3.20 -17.18
N ASP A 85 4.31 -2.67 -16.35
CA ASP A 85 4.64 -1.73 -15.27
C ASP A 85 4.83 -2.40 -13.90
N VAL A 86 4.96 -3.74 -13.86
CA VAL A 86 5.15 -4.48 -12.61
C VAL A 86 6.43 -4.02 -11.92
N VAL A 87 6.31 -3.67 -10.64
CA VAL A 87 7.43 -3.45 -9.74
C VAL A 87 7.30 -4.41 -8.56
N GLN A 88 8.40 -5.10 -8.28
CA GLN A 88 8.53 -5.96 -7.11
C GLN A 88 9.43 -5.29 -6.09
N LEU A 89 8.98 -5.22 -4.83
CA LEU A 89 9.72 -4.68 -3.71
C LEU A 89 10.08 -5.80 -2.73
N ALA A 90 11.30 -5.78 -2.22
CA ALA A 90 11.71 -6.49 -1.02
C ALA A 90 12.06 -5.45 0.06
N LEU A 91 11.49 -5.60 1.25
CA LEU A 91 11.52 -4.61 2.33
C LEU A 91 12.07 -5.24 3.61
N ARG A 92 12.95 -4.53 4.31
CA ARG A 92 13.34 -4.85 5.70
C ARG A 92 12.70 -3.84 6.63
N HIS A 93 12.26 -4.31 7.79
CA HIS A 93 11.56 -3.49 8.75
C HIS A 93 12.31 -3.38 10.08
N ALA A 94 12.05 -2.29 10.81
CA ALA A 94 12.65 -2.03 12.13
C ALA A 94 12.34 -3.11 13.18
N SER A 95 11.23 -3.85 13.05
CA SER A 95 10.93 -5.01 13.91
C SER A 95 11.86 -6.21 13.69
N GLY A 96 12.66 -6.21 12.61
CA GLY A 96 13.45 -7.35 12.16
C GLY A 96 12.78 -8.16 11.04
N ALA A 97 11.45 -8.03 10.86
CA ALA A 97 10.69 -8.70 9.82
C ALA A 97 11.14 -8.28 8.41
N ALA A 98 10.83 -9.12 7.43
CA ALA A 98 10.96 -8.82 6.01
C ALA A 98 9.59 -8.86 5.34
N SER A 99 9.40 -8.11 4.26
CA SER A 99 8.18 -8.24 3.45
C SER A 99 8.44 -8.05 1.96
N THR A 100 7.47 -8.46 1.14
CA THR A 100 7.49 -8.23 -0.31
C THR A 100 6.22 -7.55 -0.77
N ALA A 101 6.30 -6.73 -1.82
CA ALA A 101 5.13 -6.16 -2.49
C ALA A 101 5.24 -6.29 -4.01
N VAL A 102 4.16 -6.69 -4.68
CA VAL A 102 4.05 -6.69 -6.15
C VAL A 102 3.02 -5.63 -6.58
N LEU A 103 3.43 -4.69 -7.42
CA LEU A 103 2.69 -3.47 -7.73
C LEU A 103 2.54 -3.31 -9.24
N SER A 104 1.34 -3.07 -9.75
CA SER A 104 1.09 -2.85 -11.18
C SER A 104 -0.24 -2.15 -11.43
N LEU A 105 -0.35 -1.38 -12.52
CA LEU A 105 -1.59 -0.86 -13.08
C LEU A 105 -1.95 -1.48 -14.45
N GLY A 106 -1.05 -2.28 -15.01
CA GLY A 106 -1.22 -3.00 -16.26
C GLY A 106 -1.38 -4.51 -16.07
N ALA A 107 -1.97 -4.95 -14.96
CA ALA A 107 -2.26 -6.37 -14.76
C ALA A 107 -3.37 -6.85 -15.73
N PRO A 108 -3.31 -8.10 -16.21
CA PRO A 108 -4.43 -8.70 -16.92
C PRO A 108 -5.70 -8.65 -16.07
N THR A 109 -6.87 -8.46 -16.70
CA THR A 109 -8.12 -8.25 -15.97
C THR A 109 -8.42 -9.40 -14.99
N ALA A 110 -8.20 -10.65 -15.42
CA ALA A 110 -8.42 -11.83 -14.58
C ALA A 110 -7.36 -12.03 -13.48
N ALA A 111 -6.23 -11.33 -13.55
CA ALA A 111 -5.14 -11.38 -12.57
C ALA A 111 -5.11 -10.14 -11.65
N ALA A 112 -5.99 -9.16 -11.88
CA ALA A 112 -6.09 -7.99 -11.03
C ALA A 112 -6.63 -8.36 -9.65
N GLY A 113 -6.14 -7.68 -8.62
CA GLY A 113 -6.48 -8.00 -7.24
C GLY A 113 -5.65 -7.22 -6.23
N VAL A 114 -6.13 -7.23 -5.00
CA VAL A 114 -5.44 -6.67 -3.85
C VAL A 114 -5.39 -7.75 -2.77
N GLY A 115 -4.22 -7.94 -2.15
CA GLY A 115 -4.09 -8.85 -1.04
C GLY A 115 -2.82 -8.62 -0.25
N LEU A 116 -2.87 -8.96 1.02
CA LEU A 116 -1.72 -8.94 1.92
C LEU A 116 -1.88 -10.05 2.94
N GLU A 117 -0.81 -10.81 3.15
CA GLU A 117 -0.72 -11.81 4.22
C GLU A 117 0.41 -11.44 5.18
N LEU A 118 0.12 -11.46 6.48
CA LEU A 118 1.09 -11.40 7.55
C LEU A 118 1.30 -12.81 8.09
N ARG A 119 2.55 -13.17 8.37
CA ARG A 119 2.92 -14.48 8.91
C ARG A 119 3.81 -14.29 10.13
N GLY A 120 3.45 -14.92 11.25
CA GLY A 120 4.16 -14.76 12.52
C GLY A 120 3.94 -15.93 13.47
N ALA A 121 4.40 -15.76 14.71
CA ALA A 121 4.33 -16.79 15.76
C ALA A 121 2.89 -17.27 16.04
N GLU A 122 1.90 -16.40 15.83
CA GLU A 122 0.48 -16.68 16.08
C GLU A 122 -0.29 -17.10 14.82
N GLY A 123 0.40 -17.37 13.71
CA GLY A 123 -0.18 -17.90 12.48
C GLY A 123 -0.15 -16.93 11.29
N VAL A 124 -1.17 -17.03 10.44
CA VAL A 124 -1.30 -16.30 9.18
C VAL A 124 -2.56 -15.45 9.21
N PHE A 125 -2.43 -14.18 8.85
CA PHE A 125 -3.52 -13.20 8.87
C PHE A 125 -3.58 -12.48 7.53
N SER A 126 -4.73 -12.53 6.88
CA SER A 126 -4.94 -11.91 5.57
C SER A 126 -5.72 -10.61 5.73
N LEU A 127 -5.31 -9.57 4.99
CA LEU A 127 -6.04 -8.32 4.89
C LEU A 127 -7.45 -8.61 4.36
N PRO A 128 -8.52 -8.18 5.06
CA PRO A 128 -9.88 -8.40 4.60
C PRO A 128 -10.23 -7.50 3.41
N ASP A 129 -11.16 -7.99 2.60
CA ASP A 129 -11.76 -7.20 1.51
C ASP A 129 -12.47 -5.96 2.07
N TRP A 130 -12.49 -4.89 1.27
CA TRP A 130 -13.15 -3.64 1.59
C TRP A 130 -13.70 -2.97 0.32
N THR A 131 -14.82 -2.26 0.44
CA THR A 131 -15.54 -1.71 -0.72
C THR A 131 -16.11 -0.31 -0.50
N ASP A 132 -16.19 0.18 0.75
CA ASP A 132 -16.76 1.48 1.11
C ASP A 132 -15.79 2.65 0.88
N VAL A 133 -15.52 2.98 -0.39
CA VAL A 133 -14.65 4.11 -0.77
C VAL A 133 -15.23 5.46 -0.30
N PRO A 134 -16.53 5.79 -0.50
CA PRO A 134 -17.07 7.07 -0.07
C PRO A 134 -17.05 7.25 1.44
N GLY A 135 -17.41 6.23 2.22
CA GLY A 135 -17.34 6.30 3.68
C GLY A 135 -15.91 6.35 4.19
N ALA A 136 -14.96 5.67 3.55
CA ALA A 136 -13.55 5.80 3.88
C ALA A 136 -13.03 7.23 3.64
N TYR A 137 -13.47 7.88 2.56
CA TYR A 137 -13.17 9.29 2.32
C TYR A 137 -13.78 10.21 3.39
N GLY A 138 -15.05 9.99 3.78
CA GLY A 138 -15.69 10.72 4.88
C GLY A 138 -14.91 10.60 6.19
N ARG A 139 -14.52 9.38 6.57
CA ARG A 139 -13.70 9.13 7.77
C ARG A 139 -12.32 9.78 7.70
N ALA A 140 -11.74 9.89 6.51
CA ALA A 140 -10.49 10.62 6.32
C ALA A 140 -10.65 12.14 6.57
N LEU A 141 -11.77 12.73 6.12
CA LEU A 141 -12.10 14.12 6.41
C LEU A 141 -12.35 14.34 7.91
N ASP A 142 -13.09 13.44 8.56
CA ASP A 142 -13.35 13.53 10.00
C ASP A 142 -12.06 13.48 10.83
N ALA A 143 -11.12 12.62 10.44
CA ALA A 143 -9.79 12.55 11.06
C ALA A 143 -9.01 13.86 10.90
N LEU A 144 -9.01 14.44 9.70
CA LEU A 144 -8.37 15.72 9.42
C LEU A 144 -8.99 16.86 10.25
N LEU A 145 -10.33 16.95 10.27
CA LEU A 145 -11.06 17.96 11.04
C LEU A 145 -10.86 17.79 12.55
N THR A 146 -10.73 16.55 13.03
CA THR A 146 -10.41 16.28 14.43
C THR A 146 -9.01 16.75 14.77
N ALA A 147 -8.01 16.40 13.96
CA ALA A 147 -6.64 16.85 14.17
C ALA A 147 -6.51 18.38 14.16
N ALA A 148 -7.22 19.06 13.26
CA ALA A 148 -7.25 20.52 13.21
C ALA A 148 -7.88 21.16 14.45
N ARG A 149 -8.94 20.56 15.02
CA ARG A 149 -9.62 21.08 16.21
C ARG A 149 -8.87 20.82 17.51
N THR A 150 -8.21 19.67 17.63
CA THR A 150 -7.59 19.23 18.88
C THR A 150 -6.08 19.49 18.94
N GLY A 151 -5.44 19.72 17.79
CA GLY A 151 -3.98 19.78 17.67
C GLY A 151 -3.29 18.41 17.75
N VAL A 152 -4.04 17.31 17.85
CA VAL A 152 -3.50 15.94 17.90
C VAL A 152 -3.51 15.35 16.49
N ALA A 153 -2.32 15.10 15.94
CA ALA A 153 -2.18 14.54 14.61
C ALA A 153 -2.73 13.11 14.50
N ASP A 154 -3.39 12.82 13.38
CA ASP A 154 -3.73 11.45 13.01
C ASP A 154 -2.45 10.67 12.60
N PRO A 155 -2.33 9.37 12.89
CA PRO A 155 -1.18 8.57 12.46
C PRO A 155 -0.93 8.54 10.93
N ARG A 156 -1.94 8.90 10.12
CA ARG A 156 -1.88 8.98 8.65
C ARG A 156 -1.60 10.42 8.17
N ASP A 157 -0.81 11.17 8.93
CA ASP A 157 -0.47 12.57 8.65
C ASP A 157 0.52 12.78 7.50
N ALA A 158 0.89 14.04 7.27
CA ALA A 158 1.84 14.43 6.23
C ALA A 158 3.26 13.88 6.46
N ARG A 159 3.69 13.64 7.70
CA ARG A 159 5.01 13.03 7.97
C ARG A 159 5.01 11.57 7.57
N PHE A 160 3.94 10.85 7.88
CA PHE A 160 3.78 9.48 7.42
C PHE A 160 3.76 9.43 5.88
N ALA A 161 2.99 10.30 5.23
CA ALA A 161 2.95 10.39 3.77
C ALA A 161 4.32 10.72 3.14
N ALA A 162 5.11 11.62 3.76
CA ALA A 162 6.46 11.92 3.34
C ALA A 162 7.37 10.67 3.44
N ARG A 163 7.30 9.92 4.54
CA ARG A 163 8.08 8.69 4.70
C ARG A 163 7.75 7.65 3.64
N LEU A 164 6.46 7.46 3.32
CA LEU A 164 6.06 6.57 2.22
C LEU A 164 6.68 7.02 0.89
N THR A 165 6.68 8.33 0.64
CA THR A 165 7.19 8.93 -0.60
C THR A 165 8.71 8.75 -0.72
N GLU A 166 9.46 8.89 0.37
CA GLU A 166 10.91 8.63 0.41
C GLU A 166 11.24 7.18 0.05
N ILE A 167 10.51 6.21 0.63
CA ILE A 167 10.72 4.78 0.34
C ILE A 167 10.43 4.48 -1.14
N LEU A 168 9.37 5.05 -1.70
CA LEU A 168 9.02 4.87 -3.10
C LEU A 168 10.02 5.54 -4.04
N ALA A 169 10.54 6.71 -3.69
CA ALA A 169 11.60 7.39 -4.44
C ALA A 169 12.91 6.58 -4.41
N GLU A 170 13.28 6.02 -3.26
CA GLU A 170 14.44 5.12 -3.14
C GLU A 170 14.26 3.88 -4.01
N ALA A 171 13.08 3.25 -3.98
CA ALA A 171 12.74 2.14 -4.86
C ALA A 171 12.81 2.51 -6.35
N GLU A 172 12.23 3.65 -6.76
CA GLU A 172 12.26 4.14 -8.15
C GLU A 172 13.70 4.32 -8.64
N SER A 173 14.60 4.81 -7.79
CA SER A 173 16.01 5.06 -8.14
C SER A 173 16.81 3.79 -8.47
N GLN A 174 16.33 2.61 -8.06
CA GLN A 174 16.96 1.31 -8.31
C GLN A 174 16.45 0.66 -9.60
N LEU A 175 15.35 1.16 -10.16
CA LEU A 175 14.77 0.61 -11.38
C LEU A 175 15.53 1.13 -12.60
N PRO A 176 15.73 0.29 -13.64
CA PRO A 176 16.27 0.76 -14.91
C PRO A 176 15.34 1.83 -15.51
N GLN A 177 15.94 2.83 -16.14
CA GLN A 177 15.21 3.90 -16.85
C GLN A 177 14.43 3.35 -18.04
#